data_AF-A0A3D4PEQ8-F1
#
_entry.id   AF-A0A3D4PEQ8-F1
#
_cell.length_a   1.000
_cell.length_b   1.000
_cell.length_c   1.000
_cell.angle_alpha   90.00
_cell.angle_beta   90.00
_cell.angle_gamma   90.00
#
_symmetry.space_group_name_H-M   'P 1'
#
loop_
_entity.id
_entity.type
_entity.pdbx_description
1 polymer ?
#
loop_
_entity_poly.entity_id
_entity_poly.type
_entity_poly.pdbx_seq_one_letter_code
_entity_poly.pdbx_strand_id
1 'polypeptide(L)'
;MKGDITKIPDRGELLAITPHMHYRGKSFQVTAKVNDSEELLLDVPAYDFNWQHVYELASPRPLASIEKLSFVSTFDNSEANPFNPNPEDYVTWGDQSSEEMAIAFFEVAYPLNDTGETKKAKPKQEQAEDPERQKRVDAFVADFFKRFDQNEDGEIKREELPLSMRRFAFKKLDRDDDGRLDTEEVKTLANSSGSI
;
A
#
# COMPACT_ATOMS: atom_id res chain seq x y z
N MET A 1 -8.62 -6.37 6.85
CA MET A 1 -7.43 -5.55 6.56
C MET A 1 -7.87 -4.12 6.28
N LYS A 2 -7.00 -3.13 6.52
CA LYS A 2 -7.24 -1.72 6.20
C LYS A 2 -6.04 -1.16 5.48
N GLY A 3 -6.24 -0.24 4.55
CA GLY A 3 -5.17 0.44 3.83
C GLY A 3 -5.55 1.85 3.42
N ASP A 4 -4.55 2.72 3.32
CA ASP A 4 -4.71 4.15 3.12
C ASP A 4 -3.82 4.65 1.98
N ILE A 5 -4.33 5.60 1.19
CA ILE A 5 -3.59 6.33 0.15
C ILE A 5 -3.79 7.83 0.42
N THR A 6 -2.71 8.52 0.78
CA THR A 6 -2.71 9.96 1.10
C THR A 6 -2.03 10.81 0.04
N LYS A 7 -1.34 10.18 -0.92
CA LYS A 7 -0.70 10.87 -2.05
C LYS A 7 -1.60 10.76 -3.28
N ILE A 8 -2.60 11.63 -3.35
CA ILE A 8 -3.52 11.71 -4.47
C ILE A 8 -3.01 12.77 -5.47
N PRO A 9 -3.02 12.47 -6.79
CA PRO A 9 -2.71 13.47 -7.82
C PRO A 9 -3.63 14.69 -7.73
N ASP A 10 -3.07 15.87 -7.99
CA ASP A 10 -3.78 17.16 -7.91
C ASP A 10 -4.65 17.47 -9.14
N ARG A 11 -4.68 16.58 -10.12
CA ARG A 11 -5.39 16.73 -11.39
C ARG A 11 -5.92 15.38 -11.87
N GLY A 12 -6.91 15.42 -12.75
CA GLY A 12 -7.57 14.23 -13.28
C GLY A 12 -8.81 13.82 -12.50
N GLU A 13 -9.42 12.72 -12.93
CA GLU A 13 -10.68 12.20 -12.41
C GLU A 13 -10.52 10.73 -12.02
N LEU A 14 -11.12 10.36 -10.89
CA LEU A 14 -11.35 8.97 -10.51
C LEU A 14 -12.61 8.48 -11.23
N LEU A 15 -12.47 7.41 -12.01
CA LEU A 15 -13.52 6.86 -12.85
C LEU A 15 -14.14 5.60 -12.26
N ALA A 16 -13.31 4.66 -11.81
CA ALA A 16 -13.76 3.36 -11.35
C ALA A 16 -12.87 2.79 -10.25
N ILE A 17 -13.42 1.82 -9.53
CA ILE A 17 -12.73 1.11 -8.45
C ILE A 17 -12.90 -0.40 -8.69
N THR A 18 -11.79 -1.14 -8.63
CA THR A 18 -11.80 -2.60 -8.79
C THR A 18 -11.20 -3.23 -7.53
N PRO A 19 -12.04 -3.84 -6.66
CA PRO A 19 -11.53 -4.60 -5.53
C PRO A 19 -10.98 -5.94 -6.00
N HIS A 20 -9.84 -6.34 -5.45
CA HIS A 20 -9.21 -7.62 -5.72
C HIS A 20 -8.83 -8.31 -4.41
N MET A 21 -9.33 -9.52 -4.24
CA MET A 21 -9.02 -10.42 -3.13
C MET A 21 -8.98 -11.87 -3.60
N HIS A 22 -8.30 -12.72 -2.84
CA HIS A 22 -8.21 -14.16 -3.08
C HIS A 22 -9.35 -14.93 -2.39
N TYR A 23 -9.20 -16.25 -2.25
CA TYR A 23 -10.26 -17.19 -1.86
C TYR A 23 -10.96 -16.86 -0.54
N ARG A 24 -10.28 -16.22 0.41
CA ARG A 24 -10.88 -15.90 1.71
C ARG A 24 -11.57 -14.55 1.73
N GLY A 25 -11.50 -13.72 0.68
CA GLY A 25 -12.17 -12.42 0.65
C GLY A 25 -13.68 -12.51 0.75
N LYS A 26 -14.31 -11.64 1.56
CA LYS A 26 -15.78 -11.60 1.77
C LYS A 26 -16.41 -10.24 1.67
N SER A 27 -15.70 -9.17 2.02
CA SER A 27 -16.19 -7.82 1.75
C SER A 27 -15.08 -6.86 1.44
N PHE A 28 -15.41 -5.82 0.68
CA PHE A 28 -14.49 -4.76 0.33
C PHE A 28 -15.23 -3.42 0.28
N GLN A 29 -14.73 -2.45 1.03
CA GLN A 29 -15.28 -1.12 1.10
C GLN A 29 -14.18 -0.09 0.83
N VAL A 30 -14.51 0.97 0.09
CA VAL A 30 -13.62 2.11 -0.15
C VAL A 30 -14.30 3.40 0.25
N THR A 31 -13.60 4.23 1.02
CA THR A 31 -14.02 5.58 1.40
C THR A 31 -13.03 6.63 0.90
N ALA A 32 -13.52 7.84 0.69
CA ALA A 32 -12.73 9.02 0.39
C ALA A 32 -12.91 10.08 1.47
N LYS A 33 -11.82 10.68 1.92
CA LYS A 33 -11.87 11.92 2.69
C LYS A 33 -11.87 13.10 1.72
N VAL A 34 -12.90 13.92 1.80
CA VAL A 34 -13.09 15.14 1.00
C VAL A 34 -13.44 16.26 1.96
N ASN A 35 -12.54 17.24 2.13
CA ASN A 35 -12.63 18.26 3.18
C ASN A 35 -12.79 17.59 4.58
N ASP A 36 -13.79 18.02 5.35
CA ASP A 36 -14.12 17.48 6.68
C ASP A 36 -15.09 16.29 6.64
N SER A 37 -15.41 15.76 5.46
CA SER A 37 -16.36 14.65 5.29
C SER A 37 -15.67 13.38 4.79
N GLU A 38 -16.18 12.22 5.25
CA GLU A 38 -15.83 10.92 4.70
C GLU A 38 -17.00 10.40 3.86
N GLU A 39 -16.72 10.07 2.61
CA GLU A 39 -17.69 9.63 1.62
C GLU A 39 -17.45 8.15 1.28
N LEU A 40 -18.53 7.38 1.21
CA LEU A 40 -18.48 5.99 0.72
C LEU A 40 -18.43 5.99 -0.80
N LEU A 41 -17.36 5.42 -1.38
CA LEU A 41 -17.19 5.30 -2.83
C LEU A 41 -17.60 3.93 -3.37
N LEU A 42 -17.30 2.87 -2.63
CA LEU A 42 -17.63 1.49 -3.01
C LEU A 42 -17.96 0.67 -1.75
N ASP A 43 -19.01 -0.14 -1.83
CA ASP A 43 -19.35 -1.15 -0.84
C ASP A 43 -19.72 -2.45 -1.56
N VAL A 44 -18.87 -3.47 -1.43
CA VAL A 44 -19.10 -4.84 -1.89
C VAL A 44 -19.24 -5.72 -0.65
N PRO A 45 -20.44 -5.86 -0.07
CA PRO A 45 -20.64 -6.53 1.21
C PRO A 45 -20.59 -8.07 1.11
N ALA A 46 -20.78 -8.61 -0.09
CA ALA A 46 -20.74 -10.04 -0.39
C ALA A 46 -19.81 -10.28 -1.58
N TYR A 47 -18.51 -10.03 -1.37
CA TYR A 47 -17.48 -10.25 -2.38
C TYR A 47 -17.39 -11.75 -2.71
N ASP A 48 -17.34 -12.06 -4.01
CA ASP A 48 -17.10 -13.40 -4.53
C ASP A 48 -15.82 -13.38 -5.37
N PHE A 49 -14.89 -14.29 -5.07
CA PHE A 49 -13.62 -14.42 -5.78
C PHE A 49 -13.79 -14.59 -7.30
N ASN A 50 -14.89 -15.19 -7.74
CA ASN A 50 -15.20 -15.40 -9.17
C ASN A 50 -15.79 -14.16 -9.84
N TRP A 51 -16.16 -13.12 -9.08
CA TRP A 51 -16.80 -11.89 -9.55
C TRP A 51 -15.97 -10.65 -9.25
N GLN A 52 -14.79 -10.60 -9.86
CA GLN A 52 -13.86 -9.47 -9.74
C GLN A 52 -14.17 -8.43 -10.83
N HIS A 53 -15.11 -7.54 -10.52
CA HIS A 53 -15.62 -6.54 -11.45
C HIS A 53 -14.99 -5.17 -11.25
N VAL A 54 -14.94 -4.43 -12.35
CA VAL A 54 -14.72 -2.98 -12.36
C VAL A 54 -16.03 -2.29 -11.99
N TYR A 55 -16.02 -1.47 -10.94
CA TYR A 55 -17.17 -0.67 -10.54
C TYR A 55 -16.95 0.78 -10.97
N GLU A 56 -17.58 1.17 -12.07
CA GLU A 56 -17.60 2.54 -12.56
C GLU A 56 -18.42 3.44 -11.62
N LEU A 57 -17.87 4.60 -11.27
CA LEU A 57 -18.57 5.58 -10.48
C LEU A 57 -19.67 6.23 -11.34
N ALA A 58 -20.89 6.28 -10.81
CA ALA A 58 -22.01 6.95 -11.46
C ALA A 58 -21.72 8.43 -11.79
N SER A 59 -20.80 9.04 -11.05
CA SER A 59 -20.25 10.35 -11.35
C SER A 59 -18.74 10.33 -11.05
N PRO A 60 -17.89 10.52 -12.07
CA PRO A 60 -16.45 10.69 -11.86
C PRO A 60 -16.14 11.72 -10.78
N ARG A 61 -15.11 11.47 -9.98
CA ARG A 61 -14.71 12.35 -8.88
C ARG A 61 -13.41 13.07 -9.23
N PRO A 62 -13.34 14.41 -9.14
CA PRO A 62 -12.08 15.11 -9.33
C PRO A 62 -11.06 14.67 -8.30
N LEU A 63 -9.89 14.18 -8.74
CA LEU A 63 -8.83 13.71 -7.84
C LEU A 63 -8.35 14.82 -6.90
N ALA A 64 -8.33 16.06 -7.39
CA ALA A 64 -7.98 17.26 -6.62
C ALA A 64 -8.86 17.50 -5.38
N SER A 65 -10.06 16.92 -5.33
CA SER A 65 -10.96 17.05 -4.17
C SER A 65 -10.73 15.98 -3.10
N ILE A 66 -9.99 14.91 -3.42
CA ILE A 66 -9.80 13.76 -2.55
C ILE A 66 -8.49 13.92 -1.79
N GLU A 67 -8.57 14.05 -0.47
CA GLU A 67 -7.39 14.17 0.40
C GLU A 67 -6.80 12.80 0.76
N LYS A 68 -7.67 11.79 0.86
CA LYS A 68 -7.29 10.43 1.24
C LYS A 68 -8.28 9.43 0.68
N LEU A 69 -7.79 8.32 0.17
CA LEU A 69 -8.59 7.11 -0.07
C LEU A 69 -8.26 6.09 1.01
N SER A 70 -9.27 5.43 1.56
CA SER A 70 -9.10 4.34 2.53
C SER A 70 -9.89 3.14 2.05
N PHE A 71 -9.40 1.93 2.31
CA PHE A 71 -10.18 0.72 2.10
C PHE A 71 -10.19 -0.17 3.33
N VAL A 72 -11.27 -0.93 3.47
CA VAL A 72 -11.44 -1.98 4.46
C VAL A 72 -11.88 -3.24 3.75
N SER A 73 -11.22 -4.35 4.07
CA SER A 73 -11.61 -5.66 3.56
C SER A 73 -11.74 -6.69 4.68
N THR A 74 -12.61 -7.68 4.50
CA THR A 74 -12.79 -8.79 5.44
C THR A 74 -12.54 -10.13 4.78
N PHE A 75 -12.07 -11.08 5.59
CA PHE A 75 -11.74 -12.42 5.17
C PHE A 75 -12.51 -13.45 6.01
N ASP A 76 -12.84 -14.59 5.40
CA ASP A 76 -13.46 -15.75 6.05
C ASP A 76 -12.54 -16.96 5.93
N ASN A 77 -11.90 -17.26 7.06
CA ASN A 77 -11.01 -18.40 7.23
C ASN A 77 -11.72 -19.60 7.88
N SER A 78 -13.06 -19.64 7.91
CA SER A 78 -13.78 -20.78 8.48
C SER A 78 -13.74 -22.02 7.58
N GLU A 79 -14.00 -23.19 8.17
CA GLU A 79 -14.19 -24.45 7.43
C GLU A 79 -15.42 -24.43 6.52
N ALA A 80 -16.37 -23.52 6.77
CA ALA A 80 -17.59 -23.39 5.98
C ALA A 80 -17.35 -22.65 4.65
N ASN A 81 -16.22 -21.97 4.47
CA ASN A 81 -15.89 -21.30 3.21
C ASN A 81 -15.42 -22.35 2.17
N PRO A 82 -16.21 -22.67 1.13
CA PRO A 82 -15.87 -23.73 0.17
C PRO A 82 -14.63 -23.41 -0.67
N PHE A 83 -14.23 -22.13 -0.72
CA PHE A 83 -13.03 -21.69 -1.42
C PHE A 83 -11.78 -21.74 -0.53
N ASN A 84 -11.91 -21.92 0.78
CA ASN A 84 -10.80 -22.00 1.70
C ASN A 84 -10.16 -23.41 1.61
N PRO A 85 -8.96 -23.56 1.00
CA PRO A 85 -8.35 -24.87 0.79
C PRO A 85 -7.92 -25.52 2.11
N ASN A 86 -7.59 -24.71 3.12
CA ASN A 86 -7.22 -25.16 4.45
C ASN A 86 -7.46 -24.04 5.49
N PRO A 87 -8.45 -24.21 6.38
CA PRO A 87 -8.77 -23.27 7.46
C PRO A 87 -7.68 -23.10 8.51
N GLU A 88 -6.84 -24.12 8.73
CA GLU A 88 -5.81 -24.10 9.78
C GLU A 88 -4.48 -23.50 9.29
N ASP A 89 -4.36 -23.19 8.01
CA ASP A 89 -3.12 -22.66 7.45
C ASP A 89 -2.86 -21.23 7.90
N TYR A 90 -1.59 -20.95 8.21
CA TYR A 90 -1.10 -19.60 8.37
C TYR A 90 -0.92 -18.94 7.00
N VAL A 91 -1.83 -18.05 6.64
CA VAL A 91 -1.85 -17.42 5.31
C VAL A 91 -1.15 -16.06 5.32
N THR A 92 -0.33 -15.81 4.30
CA THR A 92 0.39 -14.53 4.10
C THR A 92 0.01 -13.89 2.78
N TRP A 93 0.47 -12.65 2.56
CA TRP A 93 0.31 -12.00 1.26
C TRP A 93 1.11 -12.75 0.20
N GLY A 94 0.51 -13.02 -0.96
CA GLY A 94 1.23 -13.68 -2.06
C GLY A 94 0.41 -13.78 -3.35
N ASP A 95 1.09 -14.20 -4.42
CA ASP A 95 0.54 -14.23 -5.79
C ASP A 95 -0.39 -15.41 -6.03
N GLN A 96 -0.30 -16.47 -5.22
CA GLN A 96 -1.12 -17.65 -5.38
C GLN A 96 -2.50 -17.45 -4.76
N SER A 97 -3.56 -17.98 -5.39
CA SER A 97 -4.94 -17.83 -4.88
C SER A 97 -5.18 -18.49 -3.51
N SER A 98 -4.31 -19.42 -3.09
CA SER A 98 -4.32 -20.01 -1.75
C SER A 98 -3.64 -19.13 -0.69
N GLU A 99 -2.77 -18.22 -1.13
CA GLU A 99 -2.25 -17.08 -0.36
C GLU A 99 -3.28 -15.94 -0.42
N GLU A 100 -3.07 -14.80 0.25
CA GLU A 100 -4.04 -13.70 0.23
C GLU A 100 -3.55 -12.45 -0.49
N MET A 101 -4.50 -11.69 -1.03
CA MET A 101 -4.34 -10.29 -1.39
C MET A 101 -5.58 -9.51 -0.97
N ALA A 102 -5.39 -8.22 -0.72
CA ALA A 102 -6.47 -7.24 -0.70
C ALA A 102 -5.95 -5.96 -1.32
N ILE A 103 -6.38 -5.69 -2.55
CA ILE A 103 -5.92 -4.58 -3.37
C ILE A 103 -7.15 -3.81 -3.84
N ALA A 104 -7.08 -2.47 -3.74
CA ALA A 104 -7.99 -1.58 -4.41
C ALA A 104 -7.27 -0.99 -5.64
N PHE A 105 -7.73 -1.33 -6.84
CA PHE A 105 -7.30 -0.64 -8.05
C PHE A 105 -8.22 0.56 -8.29
N PHE A 106 -7.62 1.67 -8.72
CA PHE A 106 -8.31 2.92 -9.02
C PHE A 106 -8.03 3.28 -10.47
N GLU A 107 -9.08 3.38 -11.28
CA GLU A 107 -8.96 3.84 -12.66
C GLU A 107 -9.09 5.36 -12.69
N VAL A 108 -8.07 6.01 -13.24
CA VAL A 108 -7.98 7.47 -13.29
C VAL A 108 -7.79 7.95 -14.71
N ALA A 109 -8.42 9.07 -15.06
CA ALA A 109 -8.23 9.74 -16.33
C ALA A 109 -7.58 11.11 -16.16
N TYR A 110 -6.70 11.45 -17.10
CA TYR A 110 -6.10 12.77 -17.21
C TYR A 110 -6.46 13.37 -18.56
N PRO A 111 -6.98 14.61 -18.62
CA PRO A 111 -7.23 15.26 -19.89
C PRO A 111 -5.90 15.53 -20.62
N LEU A 112 -5.83 15.15 -21.90
CA LEU A 112 -4.63 15.29 -22.74
C LEU A 112 -4.31 16.75 -23.11
N ASN A 113 -5.34 17.58 -23.24
CA ASN A 113 -5.24 18.96 -23.74
C ASN A 113 -5.56 20.02 -22.68
N ASP A 114 -5.57 19.65 -21.40
CA ASP A 114 -5.77 20.63 -20.34
C ASP A 114 -4.50 21.46 -20.17
N THR A 115 -4.52 22.66 -20.76
CA THR A 115 -3.53 23.73 -20.51
C THR A 115 -3.70 24.34 -19.12
N GLY A 116 -4.64 23.83 -18.31
CA GLY A 116 -4.85 24.21 -16.92
C GLY A 116 -3.52 24.20 -16.19
N GLU A 117 -3.11 25.38 -15.75
CA GLU A 117 -1.90 25.59 -14.98
C GLU A 117 -1.84 24.51 -13.90
N THR A 118 -0.86 23.61 -14.04
CA THR A 118 -0.39 22.81 -12.92
C THR A 118 -0.25 23.80 -11.77
N LYS A 119 -1.07 23.68 -10.73
CA LYS A 119 -0.71 24.26 -9.43
C LYS A 119 0.54 23.50 -9.06
N LYS A 120 1.70 23.98 -9.54
CA LYS A 120 2.99 23.33 -9.41
C LYS A 120 2.99 22.75 -8.01
N ALA A 121 3.06 21.41 -7.93
CA ALA A 121 3.52 20.74 -6.72
C ALA A 121 4.65 21.64 -6.21
N LYS A 122 4.48 22.20 -5.00
CA LYS A 122 5.51 23.05 -4.40
C LYS A 122 6.83 22.37 -4.73
N PRO A 123 7.78 23.08 -5.38
CA PRO A 123 9.02 22.44 -5.79
C PRO A 123 9.50 21.66 -4.58
N LYS A 124 9.76 20.36 -4.77
CA LYS A 124 10.29 19.47 -3.76
C LYS A 124 11.47 20.22 -3.17
N GLN A 125 11.23 20.94 -2.07
CA GLN A 125 12.27 21.76 -1.49
C GLN A 125 13.33 20.74 -1.18
N GLU A 126 14.54 20.94 -1.70
CA GLU A 126 15.72 20.38 -1.07
C GLU A 126 15.65 20.85 0.38
N GLN A 127 15.02 20.01 1.20
CA GLN A 127 14.81 20.26 2.60
C GLN A 127 16.21 20.14 3.17
N ALA A 128 16.80 21.30 3.44
CA ALA A 128 18.01 21.43 4.23
C ALA A 128 17.93 20.47 5.44
N GLU A 129 19.05 19.84 5.76
CA GLU A 129 19.23 18.87 6.84
C GLU A 129 18.53 19.35 8.12
N ASP A 130 17.30 18.88 8.33
CA ASP A 130 16.55 19.12 9.57
C ASP A 130 17.10 18.14 10.62
N PRO A 131 17.73 18.63 11.70
CA PRO A 131 18.30 17.77 12.74
C PRO A 131 17.26 16.83 13.36
N GLU A 132 15.98 17.21 13.39
CA GLU A 132 14.89 16.36 13.89
C GLU A 132 14.50 15.25 12.89
N ARG A 133 14.72 15.47 11.59
CA ARG A 133 14.54 14.43 10.58
C ARG A 133 15.66 13.40 10.64
N GLN A 134 16.91 13.84 10.82
CA GLN A 134 18.04 12.91 10.94
C GLN A 134 17.85 11.99 12.15
N LYS A 135 17.45 12.53 13.31
CA LYS A 135 17.12 11.73 14.50
C LYS A 135 16.02 10.68 14.25
N ARG A 136 14.99 11.02 13.47
CA ARG A 136 13.89 10.08 13.14
C ARG A 136 14.36 8.97 12.21
N VAL A 137 15.20 9.31 11.23
CA VAL A 137 15.83 8.33 10.33
C VAL A 137 16.74 7.40 11.13
N ASP A 138 17.60 7.95 11.98
CA ASP A 138 18.53 7.15 12.81
C ASP A 138 17.77 6.24 13.80
N ALA A 139 16.70 6.76 14.41
CA ALA A 139 15.83 5.97 15.29
C ALA A 139 15.12 4.83 14.53
N PHE A 140 14.67 5.09 13.30
CA PHE A 140 14.07 4.05 12.45
C PHE A 140 15.10 2.98 12.07
N VAL A 141 16.30 3.38 11.65
CA VAL A 141 17.38 2.44 11.31
C VAL A 141 17.72 1.57 12.52
N ALA A 142 17.92 2.17 13.70
CA ALA A 142 18.22 1.43 14.92
C ALA A 142 17.10 0.45 15.31
N ASP A 143 15.83 0.85 15.22
CA ASP A 143 14.69 -0.04 15.49
C ASP A 143 14.56 -1.14 14.44
N PHE A 144 14.89 -0.86 13.17
CA PHE A 144 14.85 -1.82 12.08
C PHE A 144 15.92 -2.92 12.26
N PHE A 145 17.18 -2.53 12.52
CA PHE A 145 18.25 -3.48 12.83
C PHE A 145 17.94 -4.28 14.09
N LYS A 146 17.51 -3.62 15.18
CA LYS A 146 17.12 -4.33 16.41
C LYS A 146 16.05 -5.42 16.21
N ARG A 147 15.17 -5.23 15.22
CA ARG A 147 14.07 -6.18 14.94
C ARG A 147 14.48 -7.32 14.02
N PHE A 148 15.42 -7.08 13.11
CA PHE A 148 15.68 -7.98 11.97
C PHE A 148 17.12 -8.45 11.85
N ASP A 149 18.10 -7.78 12.45
CA ASP A 149 19.49 -8.26 12.56
C ASP A 149 19.55 -9.25 13.74
N GLN A 150 19.37 -10.55 13.45
CA GLN A 150 19.28 -11.58 14.49
C GLN A 150 20.66 -12.07 14.93
N ASN A 151 21.66 -11.93 14.06
CA ASN A 151 23.03 -12.36 14.32
C ASN A 151 23.97 -11.20 14.72
N GLU A 152 23.43 -9.99 14.86
CA GLU A 152 24.12 -8.76 15.29
C GLU A 152 25.37 -8.46 14.44
N ASP A 153 25.34 -8.83 13.16
CA ASP A 153 26.48 -8.62 12.26
C ASP A 153 26.45 -7.27 11.53
N GLY A 154 25.43 -6.46 11.79
CA GLY A 154 25.28 -5.13 11.20
C GLY A 154 24.74 -5.16 9.77
N GLU A 155 24.26 -6.31 9.31
CA GLU A 155 23.64 -6.51 8.00
C GLU A 155 22.36 -7.33 8.16
N ILE A 156 21.30 -7.04 7.40
CA ILE A 156 20.06 -7.81 7.47
C ILE A 156 19.99 -8.73 6.26
N LYS A 157 20.09 -10.04 6.49
CA LYS A 157 19.96 -11.03 5.41
C LYS A 157 18.51 -11.24 5.03
N ARG A 158 18.32 -11.71 3.80
CA ARG A 158 17.01 -12.12 3.28
C ARG A 158 16.29 -13.08 4.23
N GLU A 159 17.01 -14.00 4.87
CA GLU A 159 16.46 -15.01 5.76
C GLU A 159 16.05 -14.49 7.14
N GLU A 160 16.38 -13.26 7.50
CA GLU A 160 16.06 -12.69 8.82
C GLU A 160 14.80 -11.81 8.77
N LEU A 161 14.38 -11.42 7.57
CA LEU A 161 13.17 -10.65 7.32
C LEU A 161 11.91 -11.52 7.37
N PRO A 162 10.72 -10.95 7.62
CA PRO A 162 9.46 -11.67 7.48
C PRO A 162 9.21 -12.06 6.01
N LEU A 163 8.53 -13.18 5.78
CA LEU A 163 8.23 -13.75 4.45
C LEU A 163 7.69 -12.73 3.45
N SER A 164 6.82 -11.82 3.89
CA SER A 164 6.28 -10.73 3.09
C SER A 164 7.36 -9.78 2.60
N MET A 165 8.29 -9.36 3.46
CA MET A 165 9.41 -8.52 3.06
C MET A 165 10.38 -9.26 2.15
N ARG A 166 10.67 -10.55 2.40
CA ARG A 166 11.52 -11.37 1.51
C ARG A 166 11.00 -11.39 0.08
N ARG A 167 9.69 -11.52 -0.07
CA ARG A 167 9.04 -11.65 -1.37
C ARG A 167 8.86 -10.32 -2.09
N PHE A 168 8.46 -9.25 -1.39
CA PHE A 168 7.98 -8.01 -2.05
C PHE A 168 8.88 -6.79 -1.85
N ALA A 169 9.64 -6.76 -0.75
CA ALA A 169 10.45 -5.59 -0.40
C ALA A 169 11.94 -5.83 -0.68
N PHE A 170 12.46 -7.03 -0.41
CA PHE A 170 13.89 -7.30 -0.38
C PHE A 170 14.63 -6.83 -1.63
N LYS A 171 14.20 -7.27 -2.82
CA LYS A 171 14.83 -6.90 -4.11
C LYS A 171 14.73 -5.40 -4.44
N LYS A 172 13.81 -4.68 -3.80
CA LYS A 172 13.67 -3.23 -3.96
C LYS A 172 14.57 -2.47 -2.98
N LEU A 173 14.92 -3.10 -1.87
CA LEU A 173 15.73 -2.54 -0.79
C LEU A 173 17.22 -2.80 -1.02
N ASP A 174 17.56 -4.00 -1.46
CA ASP A 174 18.89 -4.44 -1.90
C ASP A 174 19.19 -3.82 -3.27
N ARG A 175 19.87 -2.67 -3.25
CA ARG A 175 20.13 -1.80 -4.40
C ARG A 175 21.42 -2.19 -5.11
N ASP A 176 22.39 -2.75 -4.39
CA ASP A 176 23.64 -3.24 -4.96
C ASP A 176 23.61 -4.73 -5.29
N ASP A 177 22.48 -5.41 -5.02
CA ASP A 177 22.19 -6.82 -5.36
C ASP A 177 23.19 -7.78 -4.66
N ASP A 178 23.64 -7.40 -3.46
CA ASP A 178 24.61 -8.17 -2.67
C ASP A 178 23.95 -9.25 -1.78
N GLY A 179 22.61 -9.27 -1.74
CA GLY A 179 21.81 -10.23 -1.01
C GLY A 179 21.67 -9.91 0.48
N ARG A 180 21.99 -8.68 0.91
CA ARG A 180 21.89 -8.19 2.29
C ARG A 180 21.32 -6.77 2.28
N LEU A 181 20.91 -6.28 3.45
CA LEU A 181 20.53 -4.87 3.61
C LEU A 181 21.48 -4.20 4.58
N ASP A 182 22.20 -3.20 4.08
CA ASP A 182 23.11 -2.40 4.87
C ASP A 182 22.41 -1.18 5.50
N THR A 183 23.16 -0.43 6.32
CA THR A 183 22.63 0.76 6.99
C THR A 183 22.20 1.88 6.02
N GLU A 184 22.83 2.01 4.85
CA GLU A 184 22.54 3.05 3.87
C GLU A 184 21.29 2.74 3.05
N GLU A 185 21.04 1.46 2.77
CA GLU A 185 19.83 0.98 2.13
C GLU A 185 18.62 1.11 3.05
N VAL A 186 18.77 0.79 4.33
CA VAL A 186 17.74 1.02 5.35
C VAL A 186 17.50 2.52 5.58
N LYS A 187 18.53 3.37 5.55
CA LYS A 187 18.37 4.84 5.56
C LYS A 187 17.62 5.34 4.32
N THR A 188 17.89 4.76 3.16
CA THR A 188 17.18 5.08 1.92
C THR A 188 15.71 4.67 2.01
N LEU A 189 15.42 3.53 2.64
CA LEU A 189 14.05 3.11 2.96
C LEU A 189 13.35 4.12 3.88
N ALA A 190 14.01 4.56 4.96
CA ALA A 190 13.48 5.57 5.88
C ALA A 190 13.18 6.89 5.16
N ASN A 191 14.07 7.31 4.25
CA ASN A 191 13.93 8.54 3.48
C ASN A 191 12.87 8.47 2.38
N SER A 192 12.67 7.30 1.76
CA SER A 192 11.65 7.08 0.73
C SER A 192 10.26 6.84 1.33
N SER A 193 10.20 6.35 2.57
CA SER A 193 8.98 6.12 3.36
C SER A 193 8.44 7.39 4.04
N GLY A 194 8.96 8.58 3.71
CA GLY A 194 8.64 9.89 4.29
C GLY A 194 7.20 10.38 4.10
N SER A 195 6.23 9.64 4.59
CA SER A 195 4.85 10.05 4.90
C SER A 195 4.36 9.37 6.18
N ILE A 196 5.24 9.29 7.18
CA ILE A 196 4.87 9.07 8.58
C ILE A 196 4.73 10.43 9.24
#